data_AF-A0A7Y2DB27-F1
#
_entry.id   AF-A0A7Y2DB27-F1
#
_cell.length_a   1.000
_cell.length_b   1.000
_cell.length_c   1.000
_cell.angle_alpha   90.00
_cell.angle_beta   90.00
_cell.angle_gamma   90.00
#
_symmetry.space_group_name_H-M   'P 1'
#
loop_
_entity.id
_entity.type
_entity.pdbx_description
1 polymer ?
#
loop_
_entity_poly.entity_id
_entity_poly.type
_entity_poly.pdbx_seq_one_letter_code
_entity_poly.pdbx_strand_id
1 'polypeptide(L)'
;YVLSENLAVEQGRILNPRLSQYLIPGIGDGPEHVESVVLELADPLGPWGARGMAEMPYITYAPAVIAAVHDATGVWFDEFPLTPSRVLAGLRAAENGTVRS
;
A
#
# COMPACT_ATOMS: atom_id res chain seq x y z
N TYR A 1 -1.41 4.77 2.23
CA TYR A 1 -1.30 5.04 0.79
C TYR A 1 -1.78 3.91 -0.13
N VAL A 2 -1.54 2.64 0.19
CA VAL A 2 -1.84 1.51 -0.73
C VAL A 2 -3.34 1.23 -0.88
N LEU A 3 -4.16 1.56 0.12
CA LEU A 3 -5.59 1.20 0.11
C LEU A 3 -6.51 2.36 -0.26
N SER A 4 -6.20 3.60 0.17
CA SER A 4 -7.18 4.70 0.17
C SER A 4 -6.67 6.03 -0.40
N GLU A 5 -5.45 6.43 -0.08
CA GLU A 5 -4.93 7.75 -0.46
C GLU A 5 -4.70 7.84 -1.97
N ASN A 6 -5.49 8.67 -2.64
CA ASN A 6 -5.48 8.84 -4.08
C ASN A 6 -5.54 10.33 -4.43
N LEU A 7 -4.44 10.94 -4.85
CA LEU A 7 -4.49 12.33 -5.32
C LEU A 7 -4.95 12.35 -6.78
N ALA A 8 -6.17 12.82 -7.03
CA ALA A 8 -6.71 12.93 -8.37
C ALA A 8 -6.39 14.31 -8.96
N VAL A 9 -5.71 14.33 -10.11
CA VAL A 9 -5.32 15.55 -10.82
C VAL A 9 -5.80 15.47 -12.27
N GLU A 10 -6.45 16.52 -12.74
CA GLU A 10 -6.90 16.65 -14.13
C GLU A 10 -6.60 18.06 -14.63
N GLN A 11 -5.95 18.16 -15.79
CA GLN A 11 -5.56 19.45 -16.40
C GLN A 11 -4.82 20.38 -15.42
N GLY A 12 -3.94 19.82 -14.58
CA GLY A 12 -3.17 20.56 -13.58
C GLY A 12 -3.95 20.99 -12.33
N ARG A 13 -5.23 20.60 -12.21
CA ARG A 13 -6.08 20.92 -11.06
C ARG A 13 -6.32 19.68 -10.18
N ILE A 14 -6.16 19.85 -8.87
CA ILE A 14 -6.53 18.83 -7.88
C ILE A 14 -8.06 18.70 -7.85
N LEU A 15 -8.56 17.48 -8.06
CA LEU A 15 -10.00 17.17 -8.08
C LEU A 15 -10.56 16.91 -6.67
N ASN A 16 -9.75 16.42 -5.75
CA ASN A 16 -10.15 16.04 -4.39
C ASN A 16 -9.31 16.72 -3.30
N PRO A 17 -9.32 18.07 -3.19
CA PRO A 17 -8.44 18.81 -2.28
C PRO A 17 -8.88 18.75 -0.80
N ARG A 18 -10.00 18.10 -0.48
CA ARG A 18 -10.57 18.06 0.87
C ARG A 18 -10.27 16.72 1.53
N LEU A 19 -10.02 16.71 2.83
CA LEU A 19 -9.80 15.48 3.62
C LEU A 19 -11.02 14.53 3.60
N SER A 20 -12.21 15.03 3.29
CA SER A 20 -13.40 14.19 3.07
C SER A 20 -13.38 13.42 1.74
N GLN A 21 -12.46 13.76 0.84
CA GLN A 21 -12.33 13.17 -0.50
C GLN A 21 -10.96 12.53 -0.73
N TYR A 22 -9.90 13.03 -0.09
CA TYR A 22 -8.59 12.39 0.00
C TYR A 22 -8.54 11.59 1.31
N LEU A 23 -8.83 10.29 1.21
CA LEU A 23 -9.08 9.44 2.37
C LEU A 23 -7.77 9.01 3.02
N ILE A 24 -7.41 9.71 4.09
CA ILE A 24 -6.34 9.29 5.01
C ILE A 24 -6.91 8.22 5.94
N PRO A 25 -6.27 7.05 6.08
CA PRO A 25 -6.70 6.01 7.01
C PRO A 25 -6.86 6.56 8.44
N GLY A 26 -8.01 6.30 9.05
CA GLY A 26 -8.28 6.53 10.47
C GLY A 26 -7.87 5.34 11.34
N ILE A 27 -8.14 5.44 12.64
CA ILE A 27 -7.77 4.41 13.62
C ILE A 27 -8.41 3.03 13.33
N GLY A 28 -9.59 3.01 12.71
CA GLY A 28 -10.32 1.79 12.37
C GLY A 28 -9.91 1.13 11.05
N ASP A 29 -9.04 1.78 10.27
CA ASP A 29 -8.60 1.27 8.96
C ASP A 29 -7.27 0.49 9.06
N GLY A 30 -6.58 0.61 10.20
CA GLY A 30 -5.34 -0.11 10.47
C GLY A 30 -5.57 -1.55 10.94
N PRO A 31 -4.53 -2.40 10.92
CA PRO A 31 -4.61 -3.72 11.51
C PRO A 31 -4.80 -3.64 13.03
N GLU A 32 -5.51 -4.62 13.61
CA GLU A 32 -5.68 -4.72 15.07
C GLU A 32 -4.36 -4.95 15.82
N HIS A 33 -3.38 -5.56 15.15
CA HIS A 33 -2.08 -5.87 15.72
C HIS A 33 -0.95 -5.56 14.72
N VAL A 34 0.13 -4.99 15.23
CA VAL A 34 1.39 -4.77 14.50
C VAL A 34 2.52 -5.35 15.32
N GLU A 35 3.15 -6.40 14.82
CA GLU A 35 4.35 -6.98 15.42
C GLU A 35 5.59 -6.33 14.81
N SER A 36 6.45 -5.76 15.65
CA SER A 36 7.70 -5.14 15.20
C SER A 36 8.89 -6.00 15.64
N VAL A 37 9.65 -6.48 14.67
CA VAL A 37 10.89 -7.25 14.91
C VAL A 37 12.08 -6.31 14.71
N VAL A 38 12.80 -6.01 15.79
CA VAL A 38 13.99 -5.16 15.75
C VAL A 38 15.23 -6.04 15.57
N LEU A 39 15.97 -5.80 14.50
CA LEU A 39 17.25 -6.48 14.23
C LEU A 39 18.40 -5.55 14.56
N GLU A 40 19.21 -5.92 15.55
CA GLU A 40 20.36 -5.14 16.01
C GLU A 40 21.62 -5.51 15.22
N LEU A 41 21.65 -5.12 13.95
CA LEU A 41 22.81 -5.28 13.07
C LEU A 41 23.56 -3.96 12.97
N ALA A 42 24.67 -3.85 13.70
CA ALA A 42 25.45 -2.62 13.78
C ALA A 42 25.96 -2.15 12.41
N ASP A 43 25.67 -0.90 12.07
CA ASP A 43 26.21 -0.22 10.90
C ASP A 43 27.61 0.34 11.19
N PRO A 44 28.67 -0.05 10.45
CA PRO A 44 30.02 0.42 10.70
C PRO A 44 30.19 1.94 10.49
N LEU A 45 29.26 2.60 9.79
CA LEU A 45 29.27 4.04 9.53
C LEU A 45 28.33 4.80 10.48
N GLY A 46 27.48 4.08 11.23
CA GLY A 46 26.47 4.65 12.10
C GLY A 46 27.03 5.03 13.47
N PRO A 47 26.56 6.14 14.08
CA PRO A 47 26.92 6.47 15.45
C PRO A 47 26.40 5.36 16.38
N TRP A 48 27.29 4.79 17.19
CA TRP A 48 27.01 3.62 18.03
C TRP A 48 26.43 2.41 17.28
N GLY A 49 26.66 2.29 15.96
CA GLY A 49 26.12 1.21 15.13
C GLY A 49 24.69 1.42 14.64
N ALA A 50 24.08 2.58 14.89
CA ALA A 50 22.69 2.85 14.51
C ALA A 50 22.49 3.06 13.00
N ARG A 51 21.31 2.68 12.48
CA ARG A 51 20.87 2.90 11.11
C ARG A 51 19.54 3.64 11.08
N GLY A 52 19.32 4.48 10.05
CA GLY A 52 18.02 5.10 9.80
C GLY A 52 16.94 4.05 9.52
N MET A 53 15.82 4.13 10.23
CA MET A 53 14.72 3.14 10.15
C MET A 53 13.35 3.76 9.85
N ALA A 54 13.23 5.10 9.82
CA ALA A 54 11.93 5.76 9.72
C ALA A 54 11.15 5.42 8.43
N GLU A 55 11.84 5.27 7.31
CA GLU A 55 11.21 5.05 5.99
C GLU A 55 11.11 3.56 5.62
N MET A 56 11.96 2.70 6.19
CA MET A 56 12.09 1.30 5.77
C MET A 56 10.78 0.50 5.85
N PRO A 57 9.99 0.56 6.95
CA PRO A 57 8.71 -0.13 7.02
C PRO A 57 7.69 0.37 5.99
N TYR A 58 7.78 1.66 5.63
CA TYR A 58 6.86 2.29 4.68
C TYR A 58 7.14 1.80 3.25
N ILE A 59 8.41 1.68 2.87
CA ILE A 59 8.82 1.22 1.52
C ILE A 59 8.32 -0.20 1.25
N THR A 60 8.37 -1.07 2.26
CA THR A 60 7.94 -2.47 2.13
C THR A 60 6.42 -2.66 2.20
N TYR A 61 5.67 -1.63 2.58
CA TYR A 61 4.23 -1.74 2.83
C TYR A 61 3.41 -2.02 1.56
N ALA A 62 3.61 -1.28 0.47
CA ALA A 62 2.94 -1.55 -0.81
C ALA A 62 3.12 -2.98 -1.33
N PRO A 63 4.36 -3.47 -1.54
CA PRO A 63 4.53 -4.81 -2.08
C PRO A 63 3.98 -5.89 -1.14
N ALA A 64 4.08 -5.71 0.18
CA ALA A 64 3.52 -6.66 1.14
C ALA A 64 1.99 -6.76 1.05
N VAL A 65 1.29 -5.62 0.98
CA VAL A 65 -0.18 -5.59 0.84
C VAL A 65 -0.62 -6.17 -0.50
N ILE A 66 0.06 -5.82 -1.60
CA ILE A 66 -0.27 -6.36 -2.94
C ILE A 66 -0.06 -7.87 -2.98
N ALA A 67 1.05 -8.38 -2.42
CA ALA A 67 1.30 -9.81 -2.35
C ALA A 67 0.26 -10.53 -1.49
N ALA A 68 -0.19 -9.94 -0.38
CA ALA A 68 -1.25 -10.51 0.45
C ALA A 68 -2.60 -10.56 -0.29
N VAL A 69 -2.92 -9.55 -1.09
CA VAL A 69 -4.14 -9.56 -1.93
C VAL A 69 -4.04 -10.62 -3.03
N HIS A 70 -2.87 -10.77 -3.66
CA HIS A 70 -2.63 -11.85 -4.61
C HIS A 70 -2.79 -13.22 -3.94
N ASP A 71 -2.20 -13.44 -2.77
CA ASP A 71 -2.35 -14.70 -2.02
C ASP A 71 -3.83 -15.02 -1.73
N ALA A 72 -4.62 -14.00 -1.38
CA ALA A 72 -6.05 -14.16 -1.10
C ALA A 72 -6.94 -14.36 -2.34
N THR A 73 -6.53 -13.86 -3.52
CA THR A 73 -7.41 -13.75 -4.70
C THR A 73 -6.90 -14.45 -5.95
N GLY A 74 -5.61 -14.78 -6.01
CA GLY A 74 -4.90 -15.23 -7.22
C GLY A 74 -4.66 -14.15 -8.27
N VAL A 75 -4.96 -12.87 -7.96
CA VAL A 75 -4.88 -11.76 -8.93
C VAL A 75 -3.73 -10.83 -8.56
N TRP A 76 -2.85 -10.57 -9.53
CA TRP A 76 -1.84 -9.52 -9.42
C TRP A 76 -2.43 -8.16 -9.76
N PHE A 77 -2.13 -7.17 -8.92
CA PHE A 77 -2.43 -5.76 -9.15
C PHE A 77 -1.12 -4.99 -9.33
N ASP A 78 -1.00 -4.25 -10.43
CA ASP A 78 0.16 -3.44 -10.80
C ASP A 78 -0.04 -1.94 -10.54
N GLU A 79 -1.23 -1.54 -10.10
CA GLU A 79 -1.56 -0.19 -9.67
C GLU A 79 -2.16 -0.14 -8.26
N PHE A 80 -1.91 0.96 -7.55
CA PHE A 80 -2.55 1.28 -6.28
C PHE A 80 -2.93 2.78 -6.26
N PRO A 81 -3.88 3.21 -5.41
CA PRO A 81 -4.50 2.46 -4.34
C PRO A 81 -5.46 1.35 -4.79
N LEU A 82 -5.49 0.25 -4.04
CA LEU A 82 -6.41 -0.88 -4.18
C LEU A 82 -7.81 -0.51 -3.68
N THR A 83 -8.45 0.43 -4.35
CA THR A 83 -9.83 0.82 -4.04
C THR A 83 -10.78 -0.36 -4.30
N PRO A 84 -11.92 -0.47 -3.58
CA PRO A 84 -12.87 -1.55 -3.79
C PRO A 84 -13.31 -1.71 -5.26
N SER A 85 -13.45 -0.59 -5.99
CA SER A 85 -13.78 -0.59 -7.41
C SER A 85 -12.70 -1.19 -8.30
N ARG A 86 -11.41 -0.91 -8.03
CA ARG A 86 -10.27 -1.49 -8.76
C ARG A 86 -10.12 -2.97 -8.47
N VAL A 87 -10.21 -3.34 -7.19
CA VAL A 87 -10.15 -4.75 -6.77
C VAL A 87 -11.27 -5.55 -7.45
N LEU A 88 -12.51 -5.05 -7.40
CA LEU A 88 -13.64 -5.69 -8.07
C LEU A 88 -13.45 -5.81 -9.59
N ALA A 89 -12.91 -4.77 -10.24
CA ALA A 89 -12.61 -4.81 -11.66
C ALA A 89 -11.53 -5.85 -12.00
N GLY A 90 -10.46 -5.95 -11.20
CA GLY A 90 -9.41 -6.95 -11.36
C GLY A 90 -9.93 -8.37 -11.21
N LEU A 91 -10.74 -8.63 -10.18
CA LEU A 91 -11.36 -9.94 -9.96
C LEU A 91 -12.24 -10.37 -11.16
N ARG A 92 -13.09 -9.47 -11.66
CA ARG A 92 -13.92 -9.74 -12.84
C ARG A 92 -13.10 -9.97 -14.11
N ALA A 93 -11.99 -9.26 -14.27
CA ALA A 93 -11.13 -9.42 -15.43
C ALA A 93 -10.39 -10.77 -15.41
N ALA A 94 -10.02 -11.26 -14.22
CA ALA A 94 -9.48 -12.60 -14.02
C ALA A 94 -10.51 -13.71 -14.30
N GLU A 95 -11.75 -13.56 -13.81
CA GLU A 95 -12.86 -14.51 -14.08
C GLU A 95 -13.14 -14.65 -15.59
N ASN A 96 -13.05 -13.56 -16.34
CA ASN A 96 -13.30 -13.53 -17.78
C ASN A 96 -12.10 -13.98 -18.63
N GLY A 97 -10.97 -14.34 -18.01
CA GLY A 97 -9.73 -14.75 -18.70
C GLY A 97 -9.00 -13.62 -19.42
N THR A 98 -9.32 -12.36 -19.11
CA THR A 98 -8.76 -11.17 -19.77
C THR A 98 -7.40 -10.77 -19.18
N VAL A 99 -7.10 -11.21 -17.95
CA VAL A 99 -5.82 -10.96 -17.26
C VAL A 99 -5.07 -12.28 -17.14
N ARG A 100 -3.80 -12.30 -17.57
CA ARG A 100 -2.92 -13.46 -17.35
C ARG A 100 -2.56 -13.51 -15.87
N SER A 101 -2.89 -14.64 -15.23
CA SER A 101 -2.41 -15.04 -13.90
C SER A 101 -0.90 -14.90 -13.78
#